data_AF-A0A920V691-F1
#
_entry.id   AF-A0A920V691-F1
#
_cell.length_a   1.000
_cell.length_b   1.000
_cell.length_c   1.000
_cell.angle_alpha   90.00
_cell.angle_beta   90.00
_cell.angle_gamma   90.00
#
_symmetry.space_group_name_H-M   'P 1'
#
loop_
_entity.id
_entity.type
_entity.pdbx_description
1 polymer ?
#
loop_
_entity_poly.entity_id
_entity_poly.type
_entity_poly.pdbx_seq_one_letter_code
_entity_poly.pdbx_strand_id
1 'polypeptide(L)'
;MLENIGIGDPIPEILDHTLSKGCILGSDNRLKFPKSLVEDLIDIAPKEHIIYGVDPKYDYSVTGKKMYLSTSGEPISIFDYKTQSYRPTKVVDIYDAARLCDQLEHIHHYGQPFAVTEYSQERYVHDINAAYAAIAGTQKNIALAIDNVEHVDPLINLFDTFLGGEGKFMKRPFVEIGGCPIVAPLRFGKDNAEVMVRMAELGLTIGVCTAPQAGTTAPASLAGTLVLSLC
;
A
#
# COMPACT_ATOMS: atom_id res chain seq x y z
N MET A 1 20.54 12.59 1.81
CA MET A 1 20.26 12.20 0.41
C MET A 1 19.09 13.01 -0.13
N LEU A 2 17.93 13.00 0.55
CA LEU A 2 16.74 13.79 0.19
C LEU A 2 16.99 15.31 0.05
N GLU A 3 17.82 15.91 0.91
CA GLU A 3 18.14 17.35 0.83
C GLU A 3 18.98 17.73 -0.40
N ASN A 4 19.92 16.87 -0.79
CA ASN A 4 20.90 17.18 -1.84
C ASN A 4 20.46 16.67 -3.22
N ILE A 5 19.94 15.43 -3.27
CA ILE A 5 19.54 14.73 -4.49
C ILE A 5 18.03 14.86 -4.72
N GLY A 6 17.22 14.78 -3.65
CA GLY A 6 15.76 14.81 -3.77
C GLY A 6 15.15 13.58 -4.45
N ILE A 7 13.85 13.64 -4.71
CA ILE A 7 13.07 12.62 -5.42
C ILE A 7 12.54 13.25 -6.72
N GLY A 8 12.71 12.55 -7.84
CA GLY A 8 12.30 13.02 -9.17
C GLY A 8 10.81 12.83 -9.43
N ASP A 9 10.31 13.54 -10.43
CA ASP A 9 8.95 13.43 -10.98
C ASP A 9 7.83 13.65 -9.94
N PRO A 10 7.93 14.68 -9.06
CA PRO A 10 6.87 14.96 -8.09
C PRO A 10 5.54 15.27 -8.80
N ILE A 11 4.45 14.72 -8.26
CA ILE A 11 3.09 15.05 -8.70
C ILE A 11 2.67 16.42 -8.14
N PRO A 12 1.74 17.14 -8.81
CA PRO A 12 1.27 18.46 -8.38
C PRO A 12 0.83 18.51 -6.90
N GLU A 13 0.10 17.50 -6.45
CA GLU A 13 -0.45 17.41 -5.10
C GLU A 13 0.68 17.37 -4.05
N ILE A 14 1.76 16.64 -4.32
CA ILE A 14 2.94 16.62 -3.44
C ILE A 14 3.61 18.00 -3.41
N LEU A 15 3.71 18.69 -4.55
CA LEU A 15 4.29 20.03 -4.59
C LEU A 15 3.45 21.02 -3.76
N ASP A 16 2.13 20.98 -3.89
CA ASP A 16 1.20 21.83 -3.16
C ASP A 16 1.35 21.66 -1.64
N HIS A 17 1.47 20.42 -1.17
CA HIS A 17 1.66 20.11 0.24
C HIS A 17 3.06 20.48 0.78
N THR A 18 4.10 20.44 -0.05
CA THR A 18 5.50 20.45 0.43
C THR A 18 6.26 21.76 0.19
N LEU A 19 5.97 22.50 -0.89
CA LEU A 19 6.71 23.73 -1.22
C LEU A 19 6.57 24.81 -0.15
N SER A 20 5.36 24.97 0.40
CA SER A 20 5.10 25.90 1.51
C SER A 20 5.79 25.49 2.83
N LYS A 21 6.28 24.26 2.92
CA LYS A 21 7.00 23.70 4.08
C LYS A 21 8.52 23.75 3.92
N GLY A 22 9.02 24.42 2.89
CA GLY A 22 10.46 24.61 2.66
C GLY A 22 11.09 23.57 1.75
N CYS A 23 10.32 22.64 1.17
CA CYS A 23 10.84 21.80 0.09
C CYS A 23 11.12 22.65 -1.15
N ILE A 24 12.14 22.25 -1.91
CA ILE A 24 12.62 23.00 -3.08
C ILE A 24 12.54 22.09 -4.30
N LEU A 25 11.78 22.50 -5.31
CA LEU A 25 11.83 21.89 -6.63
C LEU A 25 13.07 22.41 -7.36
N GLY A 26 14.05 21.53 -7.57
CA GLY A 26 15.26 21.85 -8.32
C GLY A 26 14.99 22.01 -9.81
N SER A 27 15.90 22.69 -10.51
CA SER A 27 15.89 22.81 -11.98
C SER A 27 16.04 21.46 -12.71
N ASP A 28 16.44 20.41 -11.99
CA ASP A 28 16.56 19.02 -12.44
C ASP A 28 15.24 18.23 -12.28
N ASN A 29 14.13 18.91 -11.96
CA ASN A 29 12.83 18.33 -11.68
C ASN A 29 12.86 17.32 -10.51
N ARG A 30 13.70 17.59 -9.51
CA ARG A 30 13.78 16.80 -8.27
C ARG A 30 13.35 17.64 -7.08
N LEU A 31 12.40 17.12 -6.30
CA LEU A 31 11.95 17.72 -5.06
C LEU A 31 12.91 17.39 -3.93
N LYS A 32 13.51 18.42 -3.34
CA LYS A 32 14.48 18.32 -2.25
C LYS A 32 13.81 18.62 -0.92
N PHE A 33 14.08 17.79 0.07
CA PHE A 33 13.46 17.87 1.39
C PHE A 33 14.50 18.33 2.41
N PRO A 34 14.28 19.48 3.10
CA PRO A 34 15.16 19.92 4.17
C PRO A 34 15.29 18.87 5.24
N LYS A 35 16.50 18.67 5.76
CA LYS A 35 16.74 17.67 6.80
C LYS A 35 15.85 17.89 8.03
N SER A 36 15.71 19.14 8.48
CA SER A 36 14.90 19.48 9.65
C SER A 36 13.43 19.12 9.46
N LEU A 37 12.86 19.37 8.28
CA LEU A 37 11.47 19.00 7.98
C LEU A 37 11.25 17.49 8.11
N VAL A 38 12.18 16.69 7.57
CA VAL A 38 12.10 15.22 7.66
C VAL A 38 12.20 14.76 9.12
N GLU A 39 13.14 15.32 9.89
CA GLU A 39 13.29 14.99 11.32
C GLU A 39 12.05 15.37 12.13
N ASP A 40 11.47 16.55 11.89
CA ASP A 40 10.24 17.02 12.55
C ASP A 40 9.03 16.11 12.23
N LEU A 41 8.89 15.70 10.96
CA LEU A 41 7.82 14.78 10.54
C LEU A 41 7.98 13.39 11.17
N ILE A 42 9.22 12.89 11.27
CA ILE A 42 9.51 11.63 11.96
C ILE A 42 9.15 11.75 13.44
N ASP A 43 9.45 12.88 14.10
CA ASP A 43 9.17 13.05 15.53
C ASP A 43 7.66 12.97 15.83
N ILE A 44 6.83 13.65 15.04
CA ILE A 44 5.37 13.67 15.23
C ILE A 44 4.64 12.41 14.73
N ALA A 45 5.29 11.58 13.91
CA ALA A 45 4.67 10.37 13.37
C ALA A 45 4.27 9.39 14.49
N PRO A 46 3.07 8.78 14.43
CA PRO A 46 2.56 7.92 15.48
C PRO A 46 3.48 6.71 15.69
N LYS A 47 3.92 6.50 16.94
CA LYS A 47 4.78 5.36 17.33
C LYS A 47 4.00 4.08 17.60
N GLU A 48 2.72 4.25 17.91
CA GLU A 48 1.78 3.17 18.15
C GLU A 48 0.45 3.54 17.49
N HIS A 49 -0.19 2.56 16.85
CA HIS A 49 -1.51 2.72 16.27
C HIS A 49 -2.25 1.37 16.27
N ILE A 50 -3.55 1.42 16.04
CA ILE A 50 -4.41 0.23 15.93
C ILE A 50 -4.65 -0.04 14.45
N ILE A 51 -4.52 -1.30 14.07
CA ILE A 51 -5.03 -1.82 12.81
C ILE A 51 -6.35 -2.52 13.10
N TYR A 52 -7.39 -2.13 12.38
CA TYR A 52 -8.73 -2.69 12.56
C TYR A 52 -8.95 -3.88 11.63
N GLY A 53 -9.53 -4.95 12.16
CA GLY A 53 -10.15 -6.00 11.36
C GLY A 53 -11.57 -5.62 10.94
N VAL A 54 -12.19 -6.41 10.06
CA VAL A 54 -13.64 -6.30 9.85
C VAL A 54 -14.35 -6.58 11.19
N ASP A 55 -14.02 -7.70 11.83
CA ASP A 55 -14.48 -8.08 13.17
C ASP A 55 -13.50 -7.52 14.25
N PRO A 56 -14.00 -6.79 15.27
CA PRO A 56 -13.21 -6.25 16.39
C PRO A 56 -12.28 -7.24 17.09
N LYS A 57 -12.58 -8.54 17.07
CA LYS A 57 -11.69 -9.54 17.69
C LYS A 57 -10.33 -9.66 17.00
N TYR A 58 -10.21 -9.21 15.74
CA TYR A 58 -8.96 -9.21 14.97
C TYR A 58 -8.22 -7.88 15.01
N ASP A 59 -8.68 -6.92 15.80
CA ASP A 59 -7.95 -5.67 16.00
C ASP A 59 -6.60 -5.95 16.67
N TYR A 60 -5.56 -5.26 16.21
CA TYR A 60 -4.24 -5.40 16.79
C TYR A 60 -3.48 -4.08 16.85
N SER A 61 -2.66 -3.94 17.89
CA SER A 61 -1.84 -2.74 18.10
C SER A 61 -0.46 -2.93 17.48
N VAL A 62 -0.13 -2.08 16.51
CA VAL A 62 1.23 -1.96 15.99
C VAL A 62 2.05 -1.21 17.03
N THR A 63 3.03 -1.91 17.60
CA THR A 63 3.95 -1.40 18.61
C THR A 63 5.34 -1.92 18.29
N GLY A 64 6.41 -1.28 18.76
CA GLY A 64 7.79 -1.73 18.51
C GLY A 64 8.19 -3.07 19.15
N LYS A 65 7.25 -3.84 19.73
CA LYS A 65 7.50 -5.08 20.48
C LYS A 65 6.73 -6.30 19.96
N LYS A 66 5.83 -6.13 18.99
CA LYS A 66 4.98 -7.21 18.47
C LYS A 66 5.31 -7.48 17.00
N MET A 67 5.16 -8.73 16.59
CA MET A 67 5.33 -9.18 15.21
C MET A 67 3.98 -9.69 14.69
N TYR A 68 3.64 -9.28 13.48
CA TYR A 68 2.44 -9.69 12.76
C TYR A 68 2.86 -10.23 11.40
N LEU A 69 2.13 -11.23 10.90
CA LEU A 69 2.43 -11.94 9.66
C LEU A 69 1.29 -11.74 8.65
N SER A 70 1.66 -11.56 7.38
CA SER A 70 0.72 -11.25 6.30
C SER A 70 0.76 -12.20 5.12
N THR A 71 -0.41 -12.23 4.46
CA THR A 71 -0.58 -12.15 3.01
C THR A 71 0.31 -11.16 2.22
N SER A 72 0.99 -11.49 1.11
CA SER A 72 1.41 -10.46 0.11
C SER A 72 1.96 -11.09 -1.18
N GLY A 73 2.11 -10.28 -2.24
CA GLY A 73 3.06 -10.56 -3.32
C GLY A 73 2.57 -10.21 -4.73
N GLU A 74 1.26 -10.26 -4.97
CA GLU A 74 0.62 -9.94 -6.26
C GLU A 74 1.23 -10.59 -7.53
N PRO A 75 1.68 -11.86 -7.53
CA PRO A 75 2.05 -12.52 -8.77
C PRO A 75 0.80 -12.69 -9.66
N ILE A 76 1.06 -12.72 -10.97
CA ILE A 76 0.06 -12.91 -12.02
C ILE A 76 -0.16 -14.39 -12.37
N SER A 77 0.54 -15.30 -11.69
CA SER A 77 0.44 -16.73 -11.91
C SER A 77 0.56 -17.51 -10.60
N ILE A 78 -0.11 -18.66 -10.55
CA ILE A 78 -0.08 -19.59 -9.43
C ILE A 78 0.31 -20.98 -9.93
N PHE A 79 1.12 -21.69 -9.15
CA PHE A 79 1.45 -23.08 -9.41
C PHE A 79 0.27 -23.97 -8.96
N ASP A 80 -0.38 -24.64 -9.91
CA ASP A 80 -1.47 -25.56 -9.64
C ASP A 80 -0.91 -26.95 -9.31
N TYR A 81 -1.17 -27.42 -8.09
CA TYR A 81 -0.68 -28.71 -7.62
C TYR A 81 -1.27 -29.89 -8.40
N LYS A 82 -2.53 -29.81 -8.86
CA LYS A 82 -3.17 -30.93 -9.57
C LYS A 82 -2.59 -31.10 -10.96
N THR A 83 -2.36 -30.01 -11.67
CA THR A 83 -1.82 -30.05 -13.04
C THR A 83 -0.30 -29.97 -13.10
N GLN A 84 0.37 -29.66 -11.98
CA GLN A 84 1.82 -29.45 -11.88
C GLN A 84 2.32 -28.38 -12.87
N SER A 85 1.52 -27.34 -13.08
CA SER A 85 1.80 -26.27 -14.04
C SER A 85 1.38 -24.90 -13.50
N TYR A 86 2.00 -23.85 -14.02
CA TYR A 86 1.56 -22.48 -13.74
C TYR A 86 0.31 -22.14 -14.54
N ARG A 87 -0.65 -21.48 -13.90
CA ARG A 87 -1.81 -20.86 -14.55
C ARG A 87 -1.94 -19.40 -14.13
N PRO A 88 -2.59 -18.55 -14.95
CA PRO A 88 -2.95 -17.21 -14.53
C PRO A 88 -3.83 -17.21 -13.27
N THR A 89 -3.66 -16.18 -12.45
CA THR A 89 -4.48 -15.95 -11.24
C THR A 89 -5.83 -15.35 -11.60
N LYS A 90 -6.84 -15.71 -10.82
CA LYS A 90 -8.25 -15.38 -11.02
C LYS A 90 -8.83 -14.70 -9.79
N VAL A 91 -9.99 -14.07 -9.92
CA VAL A 91 -10.66 -13.44 -8.78
C VAL A 91 -10.98 -14.45 -7.67
N VAL A 92 -11.28 -15.70 -8.03
CA VAL A 92 -11.52 -16.77 -7.05
C VAL A 92 -10.28 -17.09 -6.21
N ASP A 93 -9.06 -16.90 -6.74
CA ASP A 93 -7.83 -17.12 -5.99
C ASP A 93 -7.65 -16.09 -4.86
N ILE A 94 -8.14 -14.85 -5.06
CA ILE A 94 -8.20 -13.80 -4.03
C ILE A 94 -9.14 -14.24 -2.90
N TYR A 95 -10.35 -14.67 -3.25
CA TYR A 95 -11.35 -15.12 -2.28
C TYR A 95 -10.88 -16.35 -1.49
N ASP A 96 -10.32 -17.35 -2.17
CA ASP A 96 -9.83 -18.57 -1.53
C ASP A 96 -8.63 -18.28 -0.61
N ALA A 97 -7.72 -17.38 -1.01
CA ALA A 97 -6.62 -16.96 -0.14
C ALA A 97 -7.10 -16.13 1.06
N ALA A 98 -8.09 -15.27 0.88
CA ALA A 98 -8.70 -14.51 1.98
C ALA A 98 -9.34 -15.46 3.00
N ARG A 99 -10.08 -16.48 2.54
CA ARG A 99 -10.66 -17.51 3.41
C ARG A 99 -9.62 -18.36 4.12
N LEU A 100 -8.55 -18.72 3.42
CA LEU A 100 -7.44 -19.43 4.04
C LEU A 100 -6.78 -18.57 5.13
N CYS A 101 -6.48 -17.31 4.81
CA CYS A 101 -5.93 -16.35 5.75
C CYS A 101 -6.82 -16.21 6.99
N ASP A 102 -8.14 -16.11 6.83
CA ASP A 102 -9.10 -16.00 7.94
C ASP A 102 -8.97 -17.15 8.95
N GLN A 103 -8.72 -18.37 8.47
CA GLN A 103 -8.61 -19.58 9.30
C GLN A 103 -7.22 -19.81 9.90
N LEU A 104 -6.16 -19.16 9.39
CA LEU A 104 -4.80 -19.35 9.89
C LEU A 104 -4.55 -18.51 11.14
N GLU A 105 -4.33 -19.17 12.28
CA GLU A 105 -4.10 -18.51 13.58
C GLU A 105 -2.90 -17.56 13.58
N HIS A 106 -1.84 -17.92 12.84
CA HIS A 106 -0.59 -17.16 12.84
C HIS A 106 -0.47 -16.14 11.70
N ILE A 107 -1.50 -16.01 10.85
CA ILE A 107 -1.58 -14.95 9.84
C ILE A 107 -2.58 -13.91 10.35
N HIS A 108 -2.13 -12.68 10.55
CA HIS A 108 -2.86 -11.67 11.33
C HIS A 108 -3.60 -10.66 10.44
N HIS A 109 -3.11 -10.46 9.22
CA HIS A 109 -3.70 -9.59 8.21
C HIS A 109 -3.61 -10.22 6.83
N TYR A 110 -4.60 -9.90 6.00
CA TYR A 110 -4.65 -10.30 4.61
C TYR A 110 -4.08 -9.18 3.76
N GLY A 111 -2.82 -9.26 3.36
CA GLY A 111 -2.35 -8.51 2.20
C GLY A 111 -2.64 -9.28 0.92
N GLN A 112 -3.12 -8.57 -0.10
CA GLN A 112 -3.45 -9.10 -1.41
C GLN A 112 -2.31 -9.99 -1.95
N PRO A 113 -2.52 -11.30 -2.08
CA PRO A 113 -1.47 -12.23 -2.45
C PRO A 113 -1.35 -12.43 -3.95
N PHE A 114 -2.32 -11.97 -4.76
CA PHE A 114 -2.38 -12.15 -6.22
C PHE A 114 -2.91 -10.89 -6.92
N ALA A 115 -2.52 -10.69 -8.18
CA ALA A 115 -3.25 -9.78 -9.08
C ALA A 115 -4.40 -10.54 -9.77
N VAL A 116 -5.47 -9.87 -10.20
CA VAL A 116 -6.62 -10.50 -10.87
C VAL A 116 -6.47 -10.43 -12.39
N THR A 117 -5.77 -11.40 -12.98
CA THR A 117 -5.43 -11.32 -14.42
C THR A 117 -6.64 -11.37 -15.37
N GLU A 118 -7.77 -11.93 -14.91
CA GLU A 118 -9.05 -11.97 -15.64
C GLU A 118 -9.54 -10.57 -16.07
N TYR A 119 -9.16 -9.52 -15.33
CA TYR A 119 -9.57 -8.14 -15.55
C TYR A 119 -8.40 -7.21 -15.91
N SER A 120 -7.29 -7.76 -16.42
CA SER A 120 -6.06 -7.00 -16.71
C SER A 120 -6.22 -5.81 -17.67
N GLN A 121 -7.30 -5.77 -18.46
CA GLN A 121 -7.59 -4.66 -19.38
C GLN A 121 -8.56 -3.62 -18.80
N GLU A 122 -9.17 -3.92 -17.64
CA GLU A 122 -10.23 -3.13 -17.04
C GLU A 122 -9.86 -2.82 -15.58
N ARG A 123 -8.97 -1.84 -15.38
CA ARG A 123 -8.36 -1.49 -14.08
C ARG A 123 -9.39 -1.29 -12.96
N TYR A 124 -10.48 -0.57 -13.23
CA TYR A 124 -11.54 -0.41 -12.23
C TYR A 124 -12.24 -1.73 -11.87
N VAL A 125 -12.51 -2.57 -12.88
CA VAL A 125 -13.13 -3.89 -12.68
C VAL A 125 -12.19 -4.81 -11.90
N HIS A 126 -10.87 -4.72 -12.15
CA HIS A 126 -9.86 -5.40 -11.37
C HIS A 126 -9.95 -5.01 -9.88
N ASP A 127 -9.80 -3.72 -9.57
CA ASP A 127 -9.67 -3.24 -8.19
C ASP A 127 -10.94 -3.50 -7.38
N ILE A 128 -12.12 -3.21 -7.94
CA ILE A 128 -13.39 -3.40 -7.24
C ILE A 128 -13.68 -4.88 -6.95
N ASN A 129 -13.32 -5.79 -7.86
CA ASN A 129 -13.53 -7.23 -7.67
C ASN A 129 -12.48 -7.84 -6.73
N ALA A 130 -11.23 -7.38 -6.79
CA ALA A 130 -10.19 -7.79 -5.82
C ALA A 130 -10.60 -7.40 -4.39
N ALA A 131 -11.05 -6.15 -4.22
CA ALA A 131 -11.55 -5.67 -2.94
C ALA A 131 -12.79 -6.44 -2.47
N TYR A 132 -13.78 -6.65 -3.34
CA TYR A 132 -14.99 -7.42 -3.01
C TYR A 132 -14.66 -8.86 -2.60
N ALA A 133 -13.80 -9.54 -3.35
CA ALA A 133 -13.38 -10.91 -3.04
C ALA A 133 -12.63 -10.99 -1.70
N ALA A 134 -11.80 -9.99 -1.39
CA ALA A 134 -11.11 -9.91 -0.10
C ALA A 134 -12.09 -9.74 1.07
N ILE A 135 -12.98 -8.73 1.04
CA ILE A 135 -13.94 -8.46 2.13
C ILE A 135 -14.97 -9.57 2.30
N ALA A 136 -15.28 -10.31 1.24
CA ALA A 136 -16.16 -11.48 1.32
C ALA A 136 -15.46 -12.70 1.95
N GLY A 137 -14.12 -12.76 1.91
CA GLY A 137 -13.36 -13.94 2.28
C GLY A 137 -12.76 -13.93 3.69
N THR A 138 -12.53 -12.75 4.28
CA THR A 138 -11.88 -12.64 5.60
C THR A 138 -12.56 -11.63 6.52
N GLN A 139 -12.46 -11.86 7.82
CA GLN A 139 -12.88 -10.93 8.85
C GLN A 139 -11.70 -10.15 9.46
N LYS A 140 -10.47 -10.42 9.01
CA LYS A 140 -9.23 -9.75 9.44
C LYS A 140 -9.06 -8.41 8.73
N ASN A 141 -7.99 -7.69 9.07
CA ASN A 141 -7.57 -6.50 8.33
C ASN A 141 -7.14 -6.90 6.90
N ILE A 142 -7.39 -6.00 5.94
CA ILE A 142 -7.10 -6.21 4.53
C ILE A 142 -6.12 -5.13 4.05
N ALA A 143 -5.09 -5.50 3.31
CA ALA A 143 -4.23 -4.58 2.58
C ALA A 143 -4.37 -4.83 1.07
N LEU A 144 -4.65 -3.77 0.32
CA LEU A 144 -4.84 -3.79 -1.14
C LEU A 144 -3.87 -2.83 -1.82
N ALA A 145 -3.45 -3.20 -3.04
CA ALA A 145 -2.97 -2.23 -4.02
C ALA A 145 -4.11 -1.86 -4.96
N ILE A 146 -4.18 -0.59 -5.32
CA ILE A 146 -5.16 -0.09 -6.30
C ILE A 146 -4.39 0.64 -7.39
N ASP A 147 -4.89 0.55 -8.61
CA ASP A 147 -4.20 1.06 -9.79
C ASP A 147 -4.38 2.57 -9.96
N ASN A 148 -5.52 3.13 -9.52
CA ASN A 148 -5.86 4.53 -9.77
C ASN A 148 -6.55 5.18 -8.56
N VAL A 149 -6.17 6.42 -8.27
CA VAL A 149 -6.76 7.24 -7.20
C VAL A 149 -8.27 7.42 -7.32
N GLU A 150 -8.82 7.46 -8.54
CA GLU A 150 -10.25 7.58 -8.80
C GLU A 150 -11.05 6.36 -8.28
N HIS A 151 -10.38 5.24 -8.03
CA HIS A 151 -11.02 4.03 -7.51
C HIS A 151 -11.17 4.06 -5.98
N VAL A 152 -10.47 4.96 -5.26
CA VAL A 152 -10.53 5.05 -3.79
C VAL A 152 -11.94 5.31 -3.29
N ASP A 153 -12.62 6.32 -3.81
CA ASP A 153 -13.96 6.70 -3.35
C ASP A 153 -15.02 5.61 -3.64
N PRO A 154 -15.05 5.00 -4.85
CA PRO A 154 -15.88 3.82 -5.10
C PRO A 154 -15.58 2.63 -4.17
N LEU A 155 -14.32 2.38 -3.83
CA LEU A 155 -13.93 1.32 -2.90
C LEU A 155 -14.41 1.62 -1.47
N ILE A 156 -14.30 2.86 -1.02
CA ILE A 156 -14.85 3.29 0.28
C ILE A 156 -16.38 3.07 0.30
N ASN A 157 -17.09 3.40 -0.77
CA ASN A 157 -18.52 3.14 -0.89
C ASN A 157 -18.83 1.62 -0.82
N LEU A 158 -18.02 0.79 -1.47
CA LEU A 158 -18.12 -0.67 -1.36
C LEU A 158 -17.97 -1.12 0.11
N PHE A 159 -16.98 -0.61 0.83
CA PHE A 159 -16.74 -0.96 2.24
C PHE A 159 -17.85 -0.46 3.17
N ASP A 160 -18.37 0.75 2.94
CA ASP A 160 -19.53 1.29 3.64
C ASP A 160 -20.77 0.42 3.41
N THR A 161 -21.03 0.06 2.16
CA THR A 161 -22.15 -0.82 1.80
C THR A 161 -22.02 -2.17 2.50
N PHE A 162 -20.82 -2.76 2.52
CA PHE A 162 -20.52 -4.00 3.22
C PHE A 162 -20.76 -3.90 4.73
N LEU A 163 -20.37 -2.78 5.37
CA LEU A 163 -20.66 -2.53 6.79
C LEU A 163 -22.13 -2.13 7.05
N GLY A 164 -22.94 -1.96 6.01
CA GLY A 164 -24.36 -1.66 6.08
C GLY A 164 -24.70 -0.17 6.22
N GLY A 165 -23.94 0.72 5.58
CA GLY A 165 -24.29 2.14 5.41
C GLY A 165 -23.09 3.08 5.26
N GLU A 166 -23.36 4.26 4.70
CA GLU A 166 -22.40 5.34 4.46
C GLU A 166 -21.65 5.78 5.74
N GLY A 167 -20.35 6.05 5.60
CA GLY A 167 -19.46 6.54 6.64
C GLY A 167 -19.12 5.51 7.73
N LYS A 168 -19.50 4.24 7.57
CA LYS A 168 -19.15 3.19 8.54
C LYS A 168 -17.70 2.74 8.41
N PHE A 169 -17.16 2.70 7.20
CA PHE A 169 -15.76 2.40 6.95
C PHE A 169 -14.86 3.45 7.62
N MET A 170 -15.16 4.74 7.47
CA MET A 170 -14.37 5.80 8.11
C MET A 170 -14.38 5.74 9.65
N LYS A 171 -15.43 5.17 10.26
CA LYS A 171 -15.49 4.93 11.71
C LYS A 171 -14.69 3.70 12.14
N ARG A 172 -14.41 2.79 11.22
CA ARG A 172 -13.69 1.54 11.45
C ARG A 172 -12.90 1.13 10.20
N PRO A 173 -11.78 1.80 9.90
CA PRO A 173 -11.04 1.57 8.67
C PRO A 173 -10.28 0.25 8.77
N PHE A 174 -10.87 -0.81 8.21
CA PHE A 174 -10.32 -2.17 8.23
C PHE A 174 -9.54 -2.54 6.96
N VAL A 175 -9.39 -1.58 6.04
CA VAL A 175 -8.65 -1.72 4.79
C VAL A 175 -7.53 -0.69 4.77
N GLU A 176 -6.30 -1.17 4.58
CA GLU A 176 -5.14 -0.37 4.22
C GLU A 176 -4.99 -0.40 2.70
N ILE A 177 -4.77 0.76 2.09
CA ILE A 177 -4.44 0.86 0.67
C ILE A 177 -3.02 1.38 0.57
N GLY A 178 -2.19 0.67 -0.17
CA GLY A 178 -0.76 0.89 -0.19
C GLY A 178 -0.10 0.48 -1.49
N GLY A 179 1.21 0.66 -1.54
CA GLY A 179 2.01 0.37 -2.71
C GLY A 179 3.42 0.92 -2.56
N CYS A 180 4.12 1.00 -3.69
CA CYS A 180 5.46 1.56 -3.74
C CYS A 180 5.39 2.94 -4.43
N PRO A 181 5.35 4.06 -3.68
CA PRO A 181 5.24 5.39 -4.26
C PRO A 181 6.56 5.87 -4.85
N ILE A 182 7.68 5.28 -4.42
CA ILE A 182 9.02 5.59 -4.91
C ILE A 182 9.50 4.46 -5.81
N VAL A 183 9.58 4.75 -7.11
CA VAL A 183 10.22 3.91 -8.12
C VAL A 183 11.72 4.15 -8.08
N ALA A 184 12.49 3.08 -7.88
CA ALA A 184 13.93 3.17 -7.84
C ALA A 184 14.52 3.46 -9.24
N PRO A 185 15.49 4.39 -9.37
CA PRO A 185 16.11 5.17 -8.30
C PRO A 185 15.41 6.54 -8.06
N LEU A 186 14.78 6.68 -6.87
CA LEU A 186 14.23 7.93 -6.32
C LEU A 186 13.37 8.75 -7.30
N ARG A 187 12.27 8.18 -7.79
CA ARG A 187 11.24 8.87 -8.57
C ARG A 187 9.87 8.56 -8.02
N PHE A 188 8.96 9.52 -8.00
CA PHE A 188 7.57 9.23 -7.66
C PHE A 188 6.92 8.40 -8.77
N GLY A 189 6.35 7.26 -8.42
CA GLY A 189 5.42 6.55 -9.27
C GLY A 189 4.07 7.24 -9.17
N LYS A 190 3.68 7.96 -10.23
CA LYS A 190 2.51 8.84 -10.26
C LYS A 190 1.26 8.21 -9.62
N ASP A 191 0.83 7.07 -10.16
CA ASP A 191 -0.43 6.44 -9.77
C ASP A 191 -0.46 6.06 -8.27
N ASN A 192 0.60 5.41 -7.77
CA ASN A 192 0.73 5.09 -6.34
C ASN A 192 0.85 6.35 -5.47
N ALA A 193 1.57 7.38 -5.94
CA ALA A 193 1.72 8.62 -5.19
C ALA A 193 0.39 9.35 -5.02
N GLU A 194 -0.44 9.41 -6.08
CA GLU A 194 -1.79 10.01 -6.04
C GLU A 194 -2.70 9.26 -5.05
N VAL A 195 -2.68 7.93 -5.09
CA VAL A 195 -3.40 7.07 -4.12
C VAL A 195 -2.97 7.38 -2.69
N MET A 196 -1.66 7.45 -2.43
CA MET A 196 -1.15 7.70 -1.08
C MET A 196 -1.48 9.09 -0.56
N VAL A 197 -1.41 10.12 -1.41
CA VAL A 197 -1.87 11.47 -1.03
C VAL A 197 -3.34 11.43 -0.65
N ARG A 198 -4.19 10.78 -1.48
CA ARG A 198 -5.62 10.66 -1.19
C ARG A 198 -5.88 9.93 0.14
N MET A 199 -5.20 8.83 0.39
CA MET A 199 -5.32 8.08 1.65
C MET A 199 -4.88 8.91 2.86
N ALA A 200 -3.81 9.71 2.72
CA ALA A 200 -3.33 10.59 3.78
C ALA A 200 -4.33 11.72 4.09
N GLU A 201 -4.94 12.32 3.06
CA GLU A 201 -5.99 13.33 3.20
C GLU A 201 -7.26 12.80 3.88
N LEU A 202 -7.56 11.52 3.67
CA LEU A 202 -8.64 10.81 4.37
C LEU A 202 -8.27 10.42 5.82
N GLY A 203 -7.01 10.58 6.22
CA GLY A 203 -6.53 10.18 7.55
C GLY A 203 -6.47 8.66 7.76
N LEU A 204 -6.31 7.90 6.67
CA LEU A 204 -6.25 6.44 6.69
C LEU A 204 -4.80 5.94 6.76
N THR A 205 -4.60 4.73 7.29
CA THR A 205 -3.30 4.06 7.28
C THR A 205 -2.90 3.67 5.86
N ILE A 206 -1.61 3.83 5.54
CA ILE A 206 -1.04 3.60 4.22
C ILE A 206 0.10 2.59 4.31
N GLY A 207 0.03 1.55 3.47
CA GLY A 207 1.11 0.59 3.32
C GLY A 207 2.16 1.15 2.37
N VAL A 208 3.33 1.52 2.88
CA VAL A 208 4.42 2.06 2.05
C VAL A 208 5.55 1.05 1.92
N CYS A 209 5.90 0.72 0.68
CA CYS A 209 7.08 -0.07 0.35
C CYS A 209 8.06 0.71 -0.53
N THR A 210 9.33 0.39 -0.40
CA THR A 210 10.33 0.66 -1.44
C THR A 210 11.07 -0.65 -1.72
N ALA A 211 11.36 -0.92 -2.98
CA ALA A 211 11.99 -2.17 -3.41
C ALA A 211 13.30 -1.94 -4.20
N PRO A 212 14.28 -1.20 -3.66
CA PRO A 212 15.56 -1.04 -4.32
C PRO A 212 16.31 -2.37 -4.41
N GLN A 213 16.89 -2.67 -5.58
CA GLN A 213 17.67 -3.88 -5.84
C GLN A 213 19.16 -3.54 -5.90
N ALA A 214 19.93 -4.03 -4.93
CA ALA A 214 21.38 -3.82 -4.85
C ALA A 214 22.07 -4.26 -6.16
N GLY A 215 22.79 -3.35 -6.80
CA GLY A 215 23.51 -3.59 -8.05
C GLY A 215 22.63 -3.53 -9.31
N THR A 216 21.33 -3.27 -9.17
CA THR A 216 20.42 -3.01 -10.29
C THR A 216 19.86 -1.60 -10.17
N THR A 217 18.78 -1.43 -9.39
CA THR A 217 18.14 -0.12 -9.19
C THR A 217 18.68 0.65 -7.98
N ALA A 218 19.69 0.09 -7.30
CA ALA A 218 20.40 0.67 -6.18
C ALA A 218 21.91 0.41 -6.29
N PRO A 219 22.77 1.18 -5.57
CA PRO A 219 24.19 0.88 -5.50
C PRO A 219 24.46 -0.56 -5.05
N ALA A 220 25.48 -1.22 -5.62
CA ALA A 220 25.83 -2.59 -5.23
C ALA A 220 26.27 -2.72 -3.76
N SER A 221 26.67 -1.61 -3.12
CA SER A 221 27.01 -1.61 -1.71
C SER A 221 25.76 -1.70 -0.83
N LEU A 222 25.81 -2.57 0.19
CA LEU A 222 24.71 -2.72 1.15
C LEU A 222 24.37 -1.40 1.85
N ALA A 223 25.38 -0.63 2.24
CA ALA A 223 25.18 0.69 2.85
C ALA A 223 24.50 1.67 1.88
N GLY A 224 24.87 1.66 0.60
CA GLY A 224 24.23 2.52 -0.41
C GLY A 224 22.79 2.11 -0.70
N THR A 225 22.51 0.81 -0.73
CA THR A 225 21.14 0.29 -0.86
C THR A 225 20.28 0.65 0.35
N LEU A 226 20.82 0.53 1.57
CA LEU A 226 20.11 0.90 2.79
C LEU A 226 19.77 2.39 2.83
N VAL A 227 20.71 3.26 2.45
CA VAL A 227 20.45 4.71 2.39
C VAL A 227 19.34 5.00 1.38
N LEU A 228 19.33 4.31 0.23
CA LEU A 228 18.29 4.47 -0.79
C LEU A 228 16.92 3.97 -0.31
N SER A 229 16.85 2.85 0.42
CA SER A 229 15.57 2.31 0.92
C SER A 229 14.90 3.17 2.00
N LEU A 230 15.67 4.02 2.67
CA LEU A 230 15.20 4.93 3.71
C LEU A 230 14.76 6.31 3.18
N CYS A 231 14.89 6.54 1.87
CA CYS A 231 14.53 7.78 1.18
C CYS A 231 13.18 7.62 0.48
#